data_AF-A0A5R8YWJ4-F1
#
_entry.id   AF-A0A5R8YWJ4-F1
#
_cell.length_a   1.000
_cell.length_b   1.000
_cell.length_c   1.000
_cell.angle_alpha   90.00
_cell.angle_beta   90.00
_cell.angle_gamma   90.00
#
_symmetry.space_group_name_H-M   'P 1'
#
loop_
_entity.id
_entity.type
_entity.pdbx_description
1 polymer ?
#
loop_
_entity_poly.entity_id
_entity_poly.type
_entity_poly.pdbx_seq_one_letter_code
_entity_poly.pdbx_strand_id
1 'polypeptide(L)'
;MDTGFALYVWGYLPKESWRRADLKLPRSASGRVKVELDDPPLEEGISVSIARSDWEVLFDESSGLVRVVRDRQLPEELVEIADDVHLGLSGTMLNSFWLSPEFFE
;
A
#
# COMPACT_ATOMS: atom_id res chain seq x y z
N MET A 1 7.04 9.32 19.55
CA MET A 1 6.39 8.17 18.91
C MET A 1 4.96 8.57 18.66
N ASP A 2 4.72 9.03 17.44
CA ASP A 2 3.40 9.51 17.05
C ASP A 2 2.61 8.34 16.51
N THR A 3 1.32 8.35 16.82
CA THR A 3 0.41 7.33 16.32
C THR A 3 -0.79 7.97 15.66
N GLY A 4 -1.26 7.35 14.59
CA GLY A 4 -2.42 7.81 13.83
C GLY A 4 -3.14 6.64 13.18
N PHE A 5 -4.20 6.94 12.43
CA PHE A 5 -4.86 5.96 11.58
C PHE A 5 -4.55 6.27 10.13
N ALA A 6 -4.24 5.23 9.34
CA ALA A 6 -4.17 5.34 7.90
C ALA A 6 -5.59 5.53 7.34
N LEU A 7 -5.81 6.64 6.63
CA LEU A 7 -7.09 6.95 6.00
C LEU A 7 -7.07 6.66 4.51
N TYR A 8 -6.00 7.07 3.83
CA TYR A 8 -5.81 6.93 2.39
C TYR A 8 -4.33 6.74 2.07
N VAL A 9 -4.06 6.24 0.87
CA VAL A 9 -2.71 6.12 0.31
C VAL A 9 -2.65 6.95 -0.96
N TRP A 10 -1.58 7.72 -1.12
CA TRP A 10 -1.33 8.51 -2.31
C TRP A 10 0.17 8.50 -2.61
N GLY A 11 0.52 8.68 -3.88
CA GLY A 11 1.91 8.72 -4.32
C GLY A 11 2.03 8.86 -5.83
N TYR A 12 3.24 9.14 -6.29
CA TYR A 12 3.57 9.16 -7.71
C TYR A 12 4.29 7.87 -8.09
N LEU A 13 3.66 7.07 -8.97
CA LEU A 13 4.19 5.78 -9.44
C LEU A 13 4.15 5.74 -10.97
N PRO A 14 5.24 6.13 -11.67
CA PRO A 14 5.27 6.14 -13.14
C PRO A 14 5.08 4.72 -13.70
N LYS A 15 4.21 4.55 -14.69
CA LYS A 15 3.87 3.23 -15.26
C LYS A 15 5.07 2.48 -15.81
N GLU A 16 6.11 3.20 -16.22
CA GLU A 16 7.37 2.64 -16.73
C GLU A 16 8.11 1.77 -15.71
N SER A 17 7.86 1.98 -14.40
CA SER A 17 8.46 1.16 -13.34
C SER A 17 7.65 -0.08 -12.99
N TRP A 18 6.46 -0.24 -13.57
CA TRP A 18 5.52 -1.30 -13.20
C TRP A 18 5.85 -2.60 -13.93
N ARG A 19 5.77 -3.70 -13.20
CA ARG A 19 5.99 -5.04 -13.73
C ARG A 19 4.66 -5.76 -13.87
N ARG A 20 4.42 -6.36 -15.03
CA ARG A 20 3.23 -7.17 -15.26
C ARG A 20 3.27 -8.43 -14.40
N ALA A 21 2.16 -8.75 -13.75
CA ALA A 21 1.98 -9.97 -12.99
C ALA A 21 0.49 -10.36 -12.99
N ASP A 22 0.21 -11.65 -12.91
CA ASP A 22 -1.14 -12.16 -12.64
C ASP A 22 -1.44 -11.94 -11.15
N LEU A 23 -2.30 -10.97 -10.88
CA LEU A 23 -2.66 -10.58 -9.52
C LEU A 23 -4.12 -10.93 -9.23
N LYS A 24 -4.32 -11.47 -8.03
CA LYS A 24 -5.64 -11.66 -7.46
C LYS A 24 -5.64 -11.09 -6.05
N LEU A 25 -6.58 -10.19 -5.77
CA LEU A 25 -6.74 -9.63 -4.44
C LEU A 25 -7.02 -10.77 -3.43
N PRO A 26 -6.17 -10.95 -2.40
CA PRO A 26 -6.44 -11.88 -1.32
C PRO A 26 -7.72 -11.50 -0.57
N ARG A 27 -8.22 -12.41 0.28
CA ARG A 27 -9.33 -12.08 1.17
C ARG A 27 -8.93 -10.93 2.08
N SER A 28 -9.69 -9.85 2.05
CA SER A 28 -9.53 -8.73 2.97
C SER A 28 -10.76 -8.55 3.86
N ALA A 29 -10.57 -7.90 5.00
CA ALA A 29 -11.61 -7.41 5.86
C ALA A 29 -11.52 -5.89 5.98
N SER A 30 -12.66 -5.20 5.91
CA SER A 30 -12.71 -3.77 6.15
C SER A 30 -12.36 -3.43 7.60
N GLY A 31 -11.55 -2.39 7.80
CA GLY A 31 -11.03 -2.07 9.12
C GLY A 31 -10.24 -0.77 9.18
N ARG A 32 -9.47 -0.61 10.25
CA ARG A 32 -8.58 0.54 10.44
C ARG A 32 -7.20 0.04 10.82
N VAL A 33 -6.18 0.63 10.22
CA VAL A 33 -4.79 0.35 10.56
C VAL A 33 -4.23 1.52 11.36
N LYS A 34 -3.76 1.22 12.57
CA LYS A 34 -3.01 2.17 13.38
C LYS A 34 -1.56 2.18 12.91
N VAL A 35 -1.03 3.37 12.64
CA VAL A 35 0.35 3.58 12.22
C VAL A 35 1.14 4.13 13.40
N GLU A 36 2.36 3.62 13.56
CA GLU A 36 3.35 4.07 14.52
C GLU A 36 4.62 4.40 13.72
N LEU A 37 5.17 5.60 13.94
CA LEU A 37 6.37 6.06 13.26
C LEU A 37 7.45 6.36 14.29
N ASP A 38 8.66 5.87 14.01
CA ASP A 38 9.81 6.06 14.89
C ASP A 38 10.29 7.52 14.86
N ASP A 39 10.55 8.09 13.67
CA ASP A 39 10.89 9.51 13.44
C ASP A 39 10.85 9.86 11.93
N PRO A 40 10.61 11.12 11.52
CA PRO A 40 10.21 12.25 12.35
C PRO A 40 8.74 12.17 12.80
N PRO A 41 8.33 12.94 13.83
CA PRO A 41 6.93 13.06 14.24
C PRO A 41 6.03 13.51 13.09
N LEU A 42 4.75 13.16 13.17
CA LEU A 42 3.75 13.57 12.18
C LEU A 42 3.34 15.02 12.46
N GLU A 43 3.72 15.91 11.55
CA GLU A 43 3.27 17.30 11.56
C GLU A 43 2.11 17.50 10.58
N GLU A 44 1.06 18.21 11.00
CA GLU A 44 -0.09 18.49 10.15
C GLU A 44 0.33 19.23 8.88
N GLY A 45 -0.13 18.74 7.73
CA GLY A 45 0.23 19.28 6.42
C GLY A 45 1.62 18.86 5.91
N ILE A 46 2.40 18.11 6.69
CA ILE A 46 3.70 17.58 6.26
C ILE A 46 3.56 16.11 5.85
N SER A 47 4.03 15.81 4.65
CA SER A 47 4.10 14.43 4.17
C SER A 47 5.40 13.78 4.58
N VAL A 48 5.33 12.64 5.26
CA VAL A 48 6.51 11.83 5.61
C VAL A 48 6.65 10.65 4.64
N SER A 49 7.89 10.35 4.26
CA SER A 49 8.17 9.21 3.39
C SER A 49 8.21 7.93 4.23
N ILE A 50 7.35 6.97 3.88
CA ILE A 50 7.15 5.73 4.64
C ILE A 50 8.24 4.67 4.32
N ALA A 51 8.94 4.82 3.19
CA ALA A 51 10.16 4.10 2.81
C ALA A 51 10.74 4.66 1.50
N ARG A 52 12.06 4.67 1.32
CA ARG A 52 12.76 5.24 0.15
C ARG A 52 13.29 4.24 -0.89
N SER A 53 13.31 2.94 -0.60
CA SER A 53 13.84 1.94 -1.54
C SER A 53 13.15 0.59 -1.43
N ASP A 54 13.23 -0.20 -2.51
CA ASP A 54 12.95 -1.64 -2.56
C ASP A 54 11.48 -2.07 -2.65
N TRP A 55 10.57 -1.15 -2.98
CA TRP A 55 9.19 -1.49 -3.30
C TRP A 55 9.07 -1.82 -4.79
N GLU A 56 8.56 -3.01 -5.08
CA GLU A 56 8.20 -3.44 -6.43
C GLU A 56 6.74 -3.05 -6.70
N VAL A 57 6.47 -2.51 -7.88
CA VAL A 57 5.10 -2.25 -8.35
C VAL A 57 4.73 -3.34 -9.34
N LEU A 58 3.72 -4.12 -8.98
CA LEU A 58 3.12 -5.16 -9.81
C LEU A 58 1.78 -4.66 -10.34
N PHE A 59 1.47 -5.01 -11.59
CA PHE A 59 0.23 -4.61 -12.25
C PHE A 59 -0.38 -5.78 -13.01
N ASP A 60 -1.67 -6.01 -12.79
CA ASP A 60 -2.47 -6.95 -13.59
C ASP A 60 -3.31 -6.17 -14.61
N GLU A 61 -3.04 -6.39 -15.89
CA GLU A 61 -3.72 -5.68 -16.97
C GLU A 61 -5.20 -6.06 -17.13
N SER A 62 -5.59 -7.25 -16.65
CA SER A 62 -6.95 -7.77 -16.85
C SER A 62 -7.95 -7.19 -15.86
N SER A 63 -7.51 -6.99 -14.62
CA SER A 63 -8.32 -6.49 -13.50
C SER A 63 -8.05 -5.03 -13.17
N GLY A 64 -6.93 -4.48 -13.66
CA GLY A 64 -6.47 -3.14 -13.29
C GLY A 64 -5.78 -3.08 -11.93
N LEU A 65 -5.64 -4.22 -11.24
CA LEU A 65 -5.10 -4.29 -9.89
C LEU A 65 -3.62 -3.93 -9.86
N VAL A 66 -3.25 -3.06 -8.93
CA VAL A 66 -1.87 -2.66 -8.65
C VAL A 66 -1.49 -3.12 -7.25
N ARG A 67 -0.35 -3.82 -7.14
CA ARG A 67 0.25 -4.17 -5.86
C ARG A 67 1.61 -3.50 -5.72
N VAL A 68 1.77 -2.64 -4.74
CA VAL A 68 3.06 -2.03 -4.37
C VAL A 68 3.56 -2.81 -3.16
N VAL A 69 4.64 -3.59 -3.31
CA VAL A 69 5.06 -4.58 -2.32
C VAL A 69 6.54 -4.50 -2.01
N ARG A 70 6.91 -4.60 -0.74
CA ARG A 70 8.29 -4.65 -0.28
C ARG A 70 8.90 -6.04 -0.43
N ASP A 71 8.22 -7.08 0.06
CA ASP A 71 8.65 -8.47 -0.10
C ASP A 71 7.47 -9.38 -0.47
N ARG A 72 7.59 -10.05 -1.62
CA ARG A 72 6.56 -10.94 -2.16
C ARG A 72 6.47 -12.28 -1.42
N GLN A 73 7.51 -12.65 -0.69
CA GLN A 73 7.59 -13.93 0.02
C GLN A 73 7.01 -13.84 1.43
N LEU A 74 6.82 -12.63 1.97
CA LEU A 74 6.22 -12.46 3.28
C LEU A 74 4.71 -12.72 3.22
N PRO A 75 4.18 -13.59 4.10
CA PRO A 75 2.74 -13.71 4.26
C PRO A 75 2.18 -12.40 4.81
N GLU A 76 1.00 -12.01 4.34
CA GLU A 76 0.36 -10.78 4.77
C GLU A 76 -1.13 -10.96 5.01
N GLU A 77 -1.64 -10.22 5.97
CA GLU A 77 -3.07 -10.03 6.21
C GLU A 77 -3.49 -8.70 5.58
N LEU A 78 -4.59 -8.70 4.83
CA LEU A 78 -5.07 -7.50 4.15
C LEU A 78 -6.20 -6.84 4.94
N VAL A 79 -6.03 -5.54 5.19
CA VAL A 79 -7.08 -4.67 5.75
C VAL A 79 -7.47 -3.63 4.71
N GLU A 80 -8.74 -3.61 4.34
CA GLU A 80 -9.32 -2.54 3.51
C GLU A 80 -9.58 -1.33 4.41
N ILE A 81 -8.87 -0.23 4.16
CA ILE A 81 -8.95 0.99 4.98
C ILE A 81 -9.83 2.08 4.35
N ALA A 82 -10.05 1.98 3.04
CA ALA A 82 -10.95 2.78 2.23
C ALA A 82 -11.31 1.96 0.98
N ASP A 83 -12.35 2.38 0.26
CA ASP A 83 -12.83 1.69 -0.95
C ASP A 83 -11.66 1.42 -1.91
N ASP A 84 -11.46 0.15 -2.25
CA ASP A 84 -10.40 -0.33 -3.16
C ASP A 84 -8.95 -0.06 -2.71
N VAL A 85 -8.75 0.34 -1.45
CA VAL A 85 -7.43 0.59 -0.85
C VAL A 85 -7.18 -0.36 0.30
N HIS A 86 -6.25 -1.30 0.09
CA HIS A 86 -5.92 -2.33 1.06
C HIS A 86 -4.46 -2.24 1.50
N LEU A 87 -4.23 -2.39 2.79
CA LEU A 87 -2.89 -2.51 3.38
C LEU A 87 -2.59 -3.97 3.71
N GLY A 88 -1.51 -4.50 3.16
CA GLY A 88 -0.96 -5.80 3.51
C GLY A 88 0.03 -5.68 4.65
N LEU A 89 -0.27 -6.35 5.77
CA LEU A 89 0.55 -6.35 6.98
C LEU A 89 1.20 -7.72 7.17
N SER A 90 2.52 -7.75 7.31
CA SER A 90 3.27 -8.93 7.75
C SER A 90 3.58 -8.77 9.24
N GLY A 91 2.70 -9.30 10.09
CA GLY A 91 2.75 -9.03 11.52
C GLY A 91 2.41 -7.57 11.80
N THR A 92 3.32 -6.83 12.45
CA THR A 92 3.13 -5.38 12.72
C THR A 92 3.73 -4.47 11.67
N MET A 93 4.39 -5.02 10.63
CA MET A 93 5.04 -4.23 9.59
C MET A 93 4.18 -4.14 8.33
N LEU A 94 4.13 -2.93 7.77
CA LEU A 94 3.56 -2.72 6.45
C LEU A 94 4.43 -3.40 5.39
N ASN A 95 3.82 -4.26 4.58
CA ASN A 95 4.48 -5.00 3.51
C ASN A 95 3.99 -4.60 2.12
N SER A 96 2.70 -4.33 1.96
CA SER A 96 2.14 -3.99 0.65
C SER A 96 0.97 -3.02 0.71
N PHE A 97 0.73 -2.41 -0.45
CA PHE A 97 -0.50 -1.71 -0.81
C PHE A 97 -1.13 -2.46 -1.97
N TRP A 98 -2.44 -2.69 -1.90
CA TRP A 98 -3.23 -3.18 -3.03
C TRP A 98 -4.28 -2.13 -3.40
N LEU A 99 -4.24 -1.72 -4.67
CA LEU A 99 -4.97 -0.58 -5.19
C LEU A 99 -5.66 -0.98 -6.49
N SER A 100 -6.90 -0.53 -6.69
CA SER A 100 -7.59 -0.60 -7.99
C SER A 100 -7.76 0.81 -8.56
N PRO A 101 -6.72 1.41 -9.17
CA PRO A 101 -6.83 2.75 -9.72
C PRO A 101 -7.70 2.78 -10.97
N GLU A 102 -8.47 3.85 -11.13
CA GLU A 102 -9.07 4.21 -12.41
C GLU A 102 -8.03 4.95 -13.28
N PHE A 103 -7.95 4.58 -14.56
CA PHE A 103 -7.07 5.24 -15.52
C PHE A 103 -7.89 6.21 -16.37
N PHE A 104 -7.50 7.48 -16.37
CA PHE A 104 -8.06 8.52 -17.23
C PHE A 104 -7.08 8.84 -18.36
N GLU A 105 -7.60 9.04 -19.58
CA GLU A 105 -6.85 9.51 -20.76
C GLU A 105 -6.90 11.03 -20.91
#